data_AF-A0A3B9MVV9-F1
#
_entry.id   AF-A0A3B9MVV9-F1
#
_cell.length_a   1.000
_cell.length_b   1.000
_cell.length_c   1.000
_cell.angle_alpha   90.00
_cell.angle_beta   90.00
_cell.angle_gamma   90.00
#
_symmetry.space_group_name_H-M   'P 1'
#
loop_
_entity.id
_entity.type
_entity.pdbx_description
1 polymer ?
#
loop_
_entity_poly.entity_id
_entity_poly.type
_entity_poly.pdbx_seq_one_letter_code
_entity_poly.pdbx_strand_id
1 'polypeptide(L)'
;MEREIPYKIYLKEEEMPKAWYNMRADMKNKPAPLLNPGTGKPLSAEELSPIFCEELVKQELDENTAFIDIPEEIRSFYKMFRPSPLVRAYCLEEKLQTPAKIYYKFEGNNTSGSHKLNSAIAQAYYAKKQGLKGVTTETGAGQWGTALSM
;
A
#
# COMPACT_ATOMS: atom_id res chain seq x y z
N MET A 1 -11.11 26.38 26.30
CA MET A 1 -11.05 26.68 24.86
C MET A 1 -10.82 25.37 24.13
N GLU A 2 -11.80 24.92 23.33
CA GLU A 2 -11.53 23.83 22.40
C GLU A 2 -10.46 24.29 21.40
N ARG A 3 -9.40 23.50 21.24
CA ARG A 3 -8.40 23.77 20.20
C ARG A 3 -9.06 23.57 18.84
N GLU A 4 -9.06 24.61 18.03
CA GLU A 4 -9.48 24.53 16.64
C GLU A 4 -8.54 23.56 15.89
N ILE A 5 -9.09 22.49 15.33
CA ILE A 5 -8.32 21.50 14.57
C ILE A 5 -8.11 22.07 13.16
N PRO A 6 -6.88 22.11 12.63
CA PRO A 6 -6.66 22.63 11.27
C PRO A 6 -7.39 21.78 10.23
N TYR A 7 -7.76 22.38 9.10
CA TYR A 7 -8.36 21.66 7.97
C TYR A 7 -7.47 20.51 7.49
N LYS A 8 -6.15 20.72 7.45
CA LYS A 8 -5.17 19.71 7.05
C LYS A 8 -4.19 19.44 8.17
N ILE A 9 -3.96 18.17 8.44
CA ILE A 9 -2.98 17.67 9.40
C ILE A 9 -1.89 16.95 8.58
N TYR A 10 -0.65 17.40 8.76
CA TYR A 10 0.53 16.85 8.11
C TYR A 10 1.38 16.13 9.15
N LEU A 11 1.95 14.99 8.73
CA LEU A 11 3.06 14.37 9.43
C LEU A 11 4.36 14.83 8.76
N LYS A 12 5.43 14.94 9.55
CA LYS A 12 6.76 15.18 9.02
C LYS A 12 7.37 13.88 8.46
N GLU A 13 8.41 14.01 7.65
CA GLU A 13 9.07 12.84 7.05
C GLU A 13 9.66 11.89 8.11
N GLU A 14 10.17 12.42 9.21
CA GLU A 14 10.71 11.63 10.32
C GLU A 14 9.63 10.82 11.06
N GLU A 15 8.36 11.21 10.94
CA GLU A 15 7.21 10.52 11.54
C GLU A 15 6.66 9.41 10.61
N MET A 16 7.23 9.24 9.40
CA MET A 16 6.82 8.17 8.51
C MET A 16 7.07 6.80 9.14
N PRO A 17 6.10 5.87 9.04
CA PRO A 17 6.30 4.49 9.44
C PRO A 17 7.53 3.87 8.78
N LYS A 18 8.16 2.94 9.52
CA LYS A 18 9.35 2.20 9.06
C LYS A 18 9.03 0.78 8.62
N ALA A 19 7.82 0.30 8.89
CA ALA A 19 7.36 -1.04 8.56
C ALA A 19 5.95 -0.98 7.94
N TRP A 20 5.68 -1.87 6.99
CA TRP A 20 4.32 -2.23 6.61
C TRP A 20 3.73 -3.18 7.65
N TYR A 21 2.41 -3.17 7.77
CA TYR A 21 1.70 -4.03 8.69
C TYR A 21 0.92 -5.11 7.92
N ASN A 22 1.19 -6.37 8.27
CA ASN A 22 0.50 -7.53 7.73
C ASN A 22 -0.63 -7.95 8.68
N MET A 23 -1.87 -7.65 8.28
CA MET A 23 -3.03 -7.97 9.07
C MET A 23 -3.21 -9.49 9.30
N ARG A 24 -2.72 -10.34 8.39
CA ARG A 24 -2.86 -11.81 8.52
C ARG A 24 -2.26 -12.32 9.82
N ALA A 25 -1.19 -11.70 10.31
CA ALA A 25 -0.55 -12.06 11.58
C ALA A 25 -1.53 -12.06 12.77
N ASP A 26 -2.47 -11.10 12.80
CA ASP A 26 -3.41 -10.91 13.91
C ASP A 26 -4.82 -11.49 13.64
N MET A 27 -5.05 -12.05 12.44
CA MET A 27 -6.34 -12.65 12.10
C MET A 27 -6.57 -13.96 12.86
N LYS A 28 -7.67 -14.01 13.65
CA LYS A 28 -8.11 -15.24 14.34
C LYS A 28 -8.46 -16.37 13.37
N ASN A 29 -9.18 -16.02 12.30
CA ASN A 29 -9.51 -16.92 11.21
C ASN A 29 -8.70 -16.48 10.00
N LYS A 30 -7.76 -17.31 9.54
CA LYS A 30 -6.94 -16.99 8.38
C LYS A 30 -7.79 -16.99 7.10
N PRO A 31 -7.43 -16.17 6.09
CA PRO A 31 -8.05 -16.26 4.77
C PRO A 31 -7.93 -17.68 4.21
N ALA A 32 -8.85 -18.06 3.31
CA ALA A 32 -8.68 -19.29 2.56
C ALA A 32 -7.37 -19.24 1.74
N PRO A 33 -6.65 -20.36 1.62
CA PRO A 33 -5.41 -20.39 0.86
C PRO A 33 -5.70 -20.12 -0.63
N LEU A 34 -4.72 -19.56 -1.33
CA LEU A 34 -4.73 -19.50 -2.78
C LEU A 34 -4.68 -20.92 -3.33
N LEU A 35 -5.63 -21.30 -4.18
CA LEU A 35 -5.69 -22.65 -4.75
C LEU A 35 -5.20 -22.66 -6.19
N ASN A 36 -4.44 -23.68 -6.56
CA ASN A 36 -4.12 -23.95 -7.95
C ASN A 36 -5.41 -24.38 -8.66
N PRO A 37 -5.82 -23.70 -9.76
CA PRO A 37 -7.09 -23.97 -10.43
C PRO A 37 -7.14 -25.34 -11.12
N GLY A 38 -6.00 -25.93 -11.48
CA GLY A 38 -5.92 -27.26 -12.08
C GLY A 38 -5.95 -28.39 -11.05
N THR A 39 -5.35 -28.20 -9.87
CA THR A 39 -5.24 -29.27 -8.85
C THR A 39 -6.21 -29.12 -7.68
N GLY A 40 -6.76 -27.92 -7.45
CA GLY A 40 -7.58 -27.59 -6.30
C GLY A 40 -6.83 -27.55 -4.96
N LYS A 41 -5.50 -27.66 -4.98
CA LYS A 41 -4.64 -27.65 -3.78
C LYS A 41 -4.06 -26.26 -3.52
N PRO A 42 -3.67 -25.94 -2.26
CA PRO A 42 -2.95 -24.71 -1.96
C PRO A 42 -1.72 -24.52 -2.87
N LEU A 43 -1.54 -23.30 -3.39
CA LEU A 43 -0.41 -22.91 -4.23
C LEU A 43 0.90 -22.96 -3.44
N SER A 44 1.93 -23.54 -4.05
CA SER A 44 3.30 -23.50 -3.54
C SER A 44 4.03 -22.22 -3.99
N ALA A 45 5.16 -21.92 -3.34
CA ALA A 45 6.01 -20.80 -3.75
C ALA A 45 6.55 -20.98 -5.18
N GLU A 46 6.90 -22.21 -5.55
CA GLU A 46 7.37 -22.55 -6.89
C GLU A 46 6.30 -22.33 -7.96
N GLU A 47 5.03 -22.51 -7.64
CA GLU A 47 3.92 -22.26 -8.55
C GLU A 47 3.65 -20.76 -8.77
N LEU A 48 3.99 -19.91 -7.79
CA LEU A 48 3.85 -18.45 -7.88
C LEU A 48 5.07 -17.76 -8.51
N SER A 49 6.25 -18.37 -8.41
CA SER A 49 7.53 -17.81 -8.88
C SER A 49 7.62 -17.49 -10.39
N PRO A 50 6.86 -18.14 -11.30
CA PRO A 50 6.82 -17.72 -12.70
C PRO A 50 6.12 -16.37 -12.93
N ILE A 51 5.32 -15.91 -11.96
CA ILE A 51 4.47 -14.71 -12.07
C ILE A 51 5.04 -13.56 -11.25
N PHE A 52 5.52 -13.85 -10.04
CA PHE A 52 5.99 -12.85 -9.08
C PHE A 52 7.47 -13.07 -8.72
N CYS A 53 8.15 -11.97 -8.38
CA CYS A 53 9.51 -12.05 -7.85
C CYS A 53 9.54 -12.70 -6.45
N GLU A 54 10.66 -13.34 -6.09
CA GLU A 54 10.79 -14.21 -4.91
C GLU A 54 10.33 -13.54 -3.61
N GLU A 55 10.71 -12.28 -3.41
CA GLU A 55 10.36 -11.55 -2.19
C GLU A 55 8.85 -11.24 -2.10
N LEU A 56 8.18 -10.99 -3.24
CA LEU A 56 6.73 -10.81 -3.25
C LEU A 56 6.00 -12.13 -2.98
N VAL A 57 6.50 -13.25 -3.54
CA VAL A 57 5.95 -14.59 -3.24
C VAL A 57 6.07 -14.87 -1.74
N LYS A 58 7.23 -14.58 -1.15
CA LYS A 58 7.47 -14.76 0.28
C LYS A 58 6.52 -13.91 1.13
N GLN A 59 6.32 -12.63 0.79
CA GLN A 59 5.42 -11.75 1.53
C GLN A 59 3.95 -12.18 1.38
N GLU A 60 3.54 -12.65 0.20
CA GLU A 60 2.17 -13.14 -0.03
C GLU A 60 1.88 -14.43 0.76
N LEU A 61 2.88 -15.29 0.98
CA LEU A 61 2.73 -16.53 1.76
C LEU A 61 2.99 -16.35 3.26
N ASP A 62 3.40 -15.16 3.71
CA ASP A 62 3.65 -14.89 5.12
C ASP A 62 2.35 -14.55 5.87
N GLU A 63 1.96 -15.44 6.79
CA GLU A 63 0.76 -15.29 7.61
C GLU A 63 1.06 -14.86 9.05
N ASN A 64 2.33 -14.70 9.43
CA ASN A 64 2.74 -14.67 10.84
C ASN A 64 3.56 -13.42 11.20
N THR A 65 4.26 -12.81 10.25
CA THR A 65 5.07 -11.61 10.52
C THR A 65 4.18 -10.37 10.51
N ALA A 66 3.91 -9.78 11.68
CA ALA A 66 3.04 -8.59 11.79
C ALA A 66 3.63 -7.33 11.15
N PHE A 67 4.94 -7.12 11.26
CA PHE A 67 5.62 -5.93 10.75
C PHE A 67 6.75 -6.33 9.80
N ILE A 68 6.69 -5.81 8.58
CA ILE A 68 7.68 -6.02 7.54
C ILE A 68 8.41 -4.69 7.33
N ASP A 69 9.69 -4.64 7.64
CA ASP A 69 10.49 -3.42 7.48
C ASP A 69 10.47 -2.93 6.03
N ILE A 70 10.26 -1.62 5.86
CA ILE A 70 10.28 -0.96 4.57
C ILE A 70 11.74 -0.65 4.24
N PRO A 71 12.30 -1.18 3.12
CA PRO A 71 13.64 -0.84 2.67
C PRO A 71 13.87 0.68 2.58
N GLU A 72 15.06 1.14 2.95
CA GLU A 72 15.36 2.58 3.00
C GLU A 72 15.23 3.24 1.62
N GLU A 73 15.52 2.52 0.54
CA GLU A 73 15.33 3.01 -0.83
C GLU A 73 13.85 3.27 -1.14
N ILE A 74 12.95 2.40 -0.67
CA ILE A 74 11.51 2.59 -0.82
C ILE A 74 11.04 3.75 0.07
N ARG A 75 11.51 3.84 1.32
CA ARG A 75 11.18 4.96 2.22
C ARG A 75 11.66 6.29 1.66
N SER A 76 12.82 6.31 1.03
CA SER A 76 13.36 7.50 0.36
C SER A 76 12.50 7.91 -0.82
N PHE A 77 12.03 6.95 -1.65
CA PHE A 77 11.10 7.23 -2.72
C PHE A 77 9.74 7.74 -2.21
N TYR A 78 9.23 7.17 -1.12
CA TYR A 78 7.98 7.65 -0.50
C TYR A 78 8.02 9.14 -0.13
N LYS A 79 9.18 9.71 0.26
CA LYS A 79 9.31 11.14 0.59
C LYS A 79 8.85 12.07 -0.55
N MET A 80 8.87 11.61 -1.80
CA MET A 80 8.39 12.39 -2.94
C MET A 80 6.88 12.69 -2.88
N PHE A 81 6.10 11.89 -2.16
CA PHE A 81 4.63 12.02 -2.15
C PHE A 81 3.92 11.61 -0.84
N ARG A 82 4.66 11.12 0.15
CA ARG A 82 4.22 10.78 1.50
C ARG A 82 4.98 11.65 2.50
N PRO A 83 4.39 11.92 3.68
CA PRO A 83 3.04 11.55 4.11
C PRO A 83 1.94 12.32 3.39
N SER A 84 0.85 11.64 3.03
CA SER A 84 -0.37 12.31 2.57
C SER A 84 -1.06 13.06 3.73
N PRO A 85 -1.75 14.18 3.48
CA PRO A 85 -2.44 14.89 4.56
C PRO A 85 -3.68 14.12 5.03
N LEU A 86 -3.99 14.25 6.32
CA LEU A 86 -5.30 13.91 6.86
C LEU A 86 -6.13 15.20 6.88
N VAL A 87 -7.27 15.21 6.19
CA VAL A 87 -8.08 16.42 6.02
C VAL A 87 -9.38 16.27 6.77
N ARG A 88 -9.76 17.28 7.56
CA ARG A 88 -11.06 17.36 8.22
C ARG A 88 -12.08 18.02 7.29
N ALA A 89 -13.22 17.39 7.10
CA ALA A 89 -14.24 17.80 6.15
C ALA A 89 -15.32 18.68 6.80
N TYR A 90 -14.93 19.86 7.32
CA TYR A 90 -15.85 20.78 8.01
C TYR A 90 -17.12 21.12 7.21
N CYS A 91 -16.99 21.42 5.91
CA CYS A 91 -18.16 21.72 5.07
C CYS A 91 -19.10 20.52 4.93
N LEU A 92 -18.58 19.30 4.97
CA LEU A 92 -19.39 18.08 4.94
C LEU A 92 -20.06 17.83 6.29
N GLU A 93 -19.35 18.06 7.39
CA GLU A 93 -19.90 18.01 8.75
C GLU A 93 -21.10 18.97 8.88
N GLU A 94 -20.92 20.22 8.44
CA GLU A 94 -21.96 21.27 8.44
C GLU A 94 -23.14 20.88 7.55
N LYS A 95 -22.87 20.42 6.31
CA LYS A 95 -23.91 20.03 5.36
C LYS A 95 -24.76 18.87 5.88
N LEU A 96 -24.17 17.94 6.62
CA LEU A 96 -24.84 16.78 7.22
C LEU A 96 -25.45 17.09 8.59
N GLN A 97 -25.19 18.26 9.17
CA GLN A 97 -25.59 18.63 10.54
C GLN A 97 -25.24 17.55 11.57
N THR A 98 -24.07 16.91 11.40
CA THR A 98 -23.66 15.78 12.22
C THR A 98 -22.74 16.23 13.36
N PRO A 99 -22.87 15.65 14.57
CA PRO A 99 -21.87 15.84 15.62
C PRO A 99 -20.58 15.05 15.35
N ALA A 100 -20.58 14.15 14.35
CA ALA A 100 -19.40 13.37 14.00
C ALA A 100 -18.33 14.25 13.34
N LYS A 101 -17.06 13.97 13.68
CA LYS A 101 -15.90 14.57 13.01
C LYS A 101 -15.51 13.70 11.83
N ILE A 102 -15.51 14.26 10.62
CA ILE A 102 -15.25 13.51 9.39
C ILE A 102 -13.85 13.85 8.89
N TYR A 103 -13.03 12.82 8.75
CA TYR A 103 -11.69 12.93 8.21
C TYR A 103 -11.53 12.04 6.99
N TYR A 104 -10.72 12.49 6.03
CA TYR A 104 -10.29 11.66 4.92
C TYR A 104 -8.77 11.72 4.75
N LYS A 105 -8.18 10.55 4.50
CA LYS A 105 -6.75 10.42 4.20
C LYS A 105 -6.56 10.66 2.70
N PHE A 106 -5.97 11.79 2.34
CA PHE A 106 -5.94 12.25 0.95
C PHE A 106 -4.76 11.66 0.16
N GLU A 107 -4.91 10.42 -0.31
CA GLU A 107 -3.89 9.69 -1.09
C GLU A 107 -3.76 10.15 -2.55
N GLY A 108 -4.55 11.13 -2.99
CA GLY A 108 -4.53 11.67 -4.36
C GLY A 108 -3.40 12.65 -4.64
N ASN A 109 -2.52 12.94 -3.66
CA ASN A 109 -1.50 13.97 -3.74
C ASN A 109 -0.22 13.54 -4.49
N ASN A 110 -0.34 12.69 -5.51
CA ASN A 110 0.78 12.22 -6.32
C ASN A 110 0.41 12.21 -7.82
N THR A 111 1.39 12.00 -8.67
CA THR A 111 1.26 11.97 -10.14
C THR A 111 0.34 10.88 -10.67
N SER A 112 0.19 9.75 -9.96
CA SER A 112 -0.83 8.73 -10.29
C SER A 112 -2.24 9.09 -9.80
N GLY A 113 -2.37 10.15 -9.01
CA GLY A 113 -3.62 10.60 -8.40
C GLY A 113 -4.25 9.59 -7.43
N SER A 114 -3.49 8.60 -6.93
CA SER A 114 -4.05 7.51 -6.13
C SER A 114 -3.04 6.82 -5.23
N HIS A 115 -3.52 5.96 -4.33
CA HIS A 115 -2.70 5.13 -3.44
C HIS A 115 -1.91 4.01 -4.15
N LYS A 116 -2.09 3.83 -5.46
CA LYS A 116 -1.50 2.71 -6.21
C LYS A 116 0.02 2.75 -6.26
N LEU A 117 0.61 3.95 -6.26
CA LEU A 117 2.06 4.13 -6.20
C LEU A 117 2.69 3.50 -4.96
N ASN A 118 1.92 3.31 -3.88
CA ASN A 118 2.39 2.75 -2.62
C ASN A 118 2.91 1.32 -2.77
N SER A 119 2.21 0.48 -3.53
CA SER A 119 2.60 -0.91 -3.79
C SER A 119 3.44 -1.04 -5.06
N ALA A 120 3.19 -0.21 -6.08
CA ALA A 120 3.93 -0.26 -7.35
C ALA A 120 5.45 -0.12 -7.15
N ILE A 121 5.89 0.82 -6.30
CA ILE A 121 7.32 0.99 -6.00
C ILE A 121 7.92 -0.25 -5.33
N ALA A 122 7.19 -0.91 -4.41
CA ALA A 122 7.69 -2.09 -3.73
C ALA A 122 7.85 -3.26 -4.72
N GLN A 123 6.86 -3.47 -5.59
CA GLN A 123 6.93 -4.50 -6.62
C GLN A 123 8.08 -4.26 -7.59
N ALA A 124 8.22 -3.02 -8.09
CA ALA A 124 9.32 -2.64 -8.97
C ALA A 124 10.70 -2.76 -8.29
N TYR A 125 10.80 -2.36 -7.02
CA TYR A 125 12.03 -2.49 -6.23
C TYR A 125 12.47 -3.94 -6.08
N TYR A 126 11.56 -4.84 -5.65
CA TYR A 126 11.93 -6.24 -5.44
C TYR A 126 12.20 -6.97 -6.75
N ALA A 127 11.46 -6.68 -7.82
CA ALA A 127 11.77 -7.18 -9.16
C ALA A 127 13.19 -6.77 -9.60
N LYS A 128 13.52 -5.48 -9.45
CA LYS A 128 14.86 -4.96 -9.77
C LYS A 128 15.94 -5.60 -8.89
N LYS A 129 15.67 -5.80 -7.59
CA LYS A 129 16.60 -6.43 -6.64
C LYS A 129 16.90 -7.88 -6.99
N GLN A 130 15.93 -8.62 -7.54
CA GLN A 130 16.14 -9.99 -8.05
C GLN A 130 16.87 -10.00 -9.41
N GLY A 131 17.11 -8.84 -10.04
CA GLY A 131 17.80 -8.73 -11.33
C GLY A 131 16.87 -8.79 -12.54
N LEU A 132 15.55 -8.68 -12.35
CA LEU A 132 14.61 -8.57 -13.46
C LEU A 132 14.81 -7.24 -14.19
N LYS A 133 14.76 -7.29 -15.52
CA LYS A 133 15.00 -6.13 -16.39
C LYS A 133 13.75 -5.31 -16.70
N GLY A 134 12.59 -5.83 -16.35
CA GLY A 134 11.30 -5.18 -16.58
C GLY A 134 10.19 -5.90 -15.83
N VAL A 135 9.08 -5.20 -15.69
CA VAL A 135 7.82 -5.71 -15.15
C VAL A 135 6.72 -5.48 -16.19
N THR A 136 5.75 -6.37 -16.22
CA THR A 136 4.59 -6.26 -17.10
C THR A 136 3.32 -6.32 -16.26
N THR A 137 2.34 -5.50 -16.61
CA THR A 137 1.04 -5.47 -15.92
C THR A 137 -0.03 -5.02 -16.89
N GLU A 138 -1.27 -5.34 -16.57
CA GLU A 138 -2.48 -4.82 -17.19
C GLU A 138 -2.83 -3.41 -16.69
N THR A 139 -3.60 -2.64 -17.44
CA THR A 139 -4.23 -1.42 -16.93
C THR A 139 -5.52 -1.14 -17.69
N GLY A 140 -6.55 -0.67 -16.98
CA GLY A 140 -7.79 -0.21 -17.59
C GLY A 140 -7.76 1.30 -17.79
N ALA A 141 -8.36 2.04 -16.85
CA ALA A 141 -8.39 3.51 -16.87
C ALA A 141 -7.01 4.20 -16.79
N GLY A 142 -5.93 3.46 -16.57
CA GLY A 142 -4.57 3.99 -16.59
C GLY A 142 -3.91 4.14 -15.23
N GLN A 143 -4.65 4.33 -14.13
CA GLN A 143 -4.06 4.67 -12.82
C GLN A 143 -2.99 3.68 -12.32
N TRP A 144 -3.18 2.37 -12.54
CA TRP A 144 -2.20 1.36 -12.14
C TRP A 144 -0.98 1.36 -13.06
N GLY A 145 -1.19 1.38 -14.38
CA GLY A 145 -0.11 1.53 -15.36
C GLY A 145 0.74 2.79 -15.12
N THR A 146 0.10 3.93 -14.82
CA THR A 146 0.79 5.17 -14.44
C THR A 146 1.61 4.97 -13.18
N ALA A 147 1.06 4.34 -12.14
CA ALA A 147 1.78 4.09 -10.90
C ALA A 147 3.03 3.22 -11.10
N LEU A 148 2.98 2.20 -11.97
CA LEU A 148 4.10 1.30 -12.23
C LEU A 148 5.13 1.87 -13.22
N SER A 149 4.74 2.85 -14.05
CA SER A 149 5.63 3.48 -15.04
C SER A 149 6.56 4.56 -14.48
N MET A 150 6.31 5.03 -13.25
CA MET A 150 7.04 6.11 -12.59
C MET A 150 8.22 5.57 -11.77
#